data_AF-A0AAW8QP34-F1
#
_entry.id   AF-A0AAW8QP34-F1
#
_cell.length_a   1.000
_cell.length_b   1.000
_cell.length_c   1.000
_cell.angle_alpha   90.00
_cell.angle_beta   90.00
_cell.angle_gamma   90.00
#
_symmetry.space_group_name_H-M   'P 1'
#
loop_
_entity.id
_entity.type
_entity.pdbx_description
1 polymer ?
#
loop_
_entity_poly.entity_id
_entity_poly.type
_entity_poly.pdbx_seq_one_letter_code
_entity_poly.pdbx_strand_id
1 'polypeptide(L)'
;MVLLNSSAHQIYWLGRYLMRVKFAVYHLPFTEDEKATQFAAAFGLDIENAELLNHYMLDKKQTFSLLNQFVVAKDNIQELRGVLSSNAYAELNNALKMIQAQPDAVRKVVGQCTQIIEAEHDDVCLFFDLGQKVEQFDIELRFGQELTSLISELDVLVRRLGNLDWKKVDQHWQVLRQQPTWDAYYTFTQQLEYMFEV
;
A
#
# COMPACT_ATOMS: atom_id res chain seq x y z
N MET A 1 -4.54 18.76 -13.84
CA MET A 1 -3.31 18.13 -14.37
C MET A 1 -3.75 16.91 -15.18
N VAL A 2 -3.10 16.56 -16.29
CA VAL A 2 -3.38 15.26 -16.95
C VAL A 2 -2.34 14.27 -16.41
N LEU A 3 -2.77 13.34 -15.56
CA LEU A 3 -1.90 12.32 -14.99
C LEU A 3 -1.70 11.20 -16.02
N LEU A 4 -0.44 10.87 -16.33
CA LEU A 4 -0.12 9.74 -17.20
C LEU A 4 -0.37 8.43 -16.45
N ASN A 5 -0.78 7.37 -17.16
CA ASN A 5 -1.03 6.06 -16.56
C ASN A 5 0.22 5.48 -15.87
N SER A 6 1.42 5.70 -16.42
CA SER A 6 2.67 5.31 -15.75
C SER A 6 2.86 6.03 -14.41
N SER A 7 2.54 7.32 -14.31
CA SER A 7 2.60 8.07 -13.06
C SER A 7 1.51 7.62 -12.08
N ALA A 8 0.29 7.38 -12.55
CA ALA A 8 -0.79 6.83 -11.74
C ALA A 8 -0.42 5.46 -11.15
N HIS A 9 0.25 4.62 -11.94
CA HIS A 9 0.76 3.32 -11.52
C HIS A 9 1.81 3.44 -10.40
N GLN A 10 2.77 4.37 -10.54
CA GLN A 10 3.76 4.65 -9.50
C GLN A 10 3.12 5.12 -8.19
N ILE A 11 2.11 5.99 -8.27
CA ILE A 11 1.34 6.48 -7.13
C ILE A 11 0.54 5.36 -6.46
N TYR A 12 -0.12 4.52 -7.26
CA TYR A 12 -0.87 3.36 -6.78
C TYR A 12 0.03 2.40 -6.01
N TRP A 13 1.19 2.02 -6.56
CA TRP A 13 2.13 1.16 -5.84
C TRP A 13 2.74 1.82 -4.61
N LEU A 14 2.97 3.14 -4.65
CA LEU A 14 3.40 3.88 -3.47
C LEU A 14 2.37 3.77 -2.33
N GLY A 15 1.08 3.90 -2.65
CA GLY A 15 -0.02 3.66 -1.72
C GLY A 15 0.02 2.26 -1.12
N ARG A 16 0.20 1.24 -1.97
CA ARG A 16 0.32 -0.15 -1.50
C ARG A 16 1.50 -0.35 -0.56
N TYR A 17 2.69 0.11 -0.92
CA TYR A 17 3.88 -0.05 -0.10
C TYR A 17 3.75 0.65 1.26
N LEU A 18 3.25 1.90 1.28
CA LEU A 18 3.07 2.62 2.52
C LEU A 18 2.01 1.98 3.41
N MET A 19 0.92 1.45 2.85
CA MET A 19 -0.11 0.76 3.64
C MET A 19 0.42 -0.56 4.23
N ARG A 20 1.19 -1.33 3.47
CA ARG A 20 1.86 -2.55 3.96
C ARG A 20 2.77 -2.25 5.14
N VAL A 21 3.60 -1.20 5.02
CA VAL A 21 4.49 -0.78 6.10
C VAL A 21 3.67 -0.27 7.30
N LYS A 22 2.63 0.54 7.08
CA LYS A 22 1.73 1.05 8.12
C LYS A 22 1.13 -0.08 8.94
N PHE A 23 0.61 -1.10 8.27
CA PHE A 23 -0.01 -2.24 8.93
C PHE A 23 1.02 -3.02 9.76
N ALA A 24 2.12 -3.45 9.14
CA ALA A 24 3.10 -4.28 9.81
C ALA A 24 3.80 -3.56 10.99
N VAL A 25 4.13 -2.26 10.86
CA VAL A 25 4.73 -1.51 11.97
C VAL A 25 3.75 -1.29 13.14
N TYR A 26 2.44 -1.39 12.90
CA TYR A 26 1.45 -1.29 13.98
C TYR A 26 1.55 -2.45 14.97
N HIS A 27 2.01 -3.61 14.50
CA HIS A 27 2.17 -4.82 15.30
C HIS A 27 3.56 -4.98 15.94
N LEU A 28 4.53 -4.13 15.59
CA LEU A 28 5.86 -4.18 16.16
C LEU A 28 5.96 -3.43 17.50
N PRO A 29 6.76 -3.94 18.47
CA PRO A 29 7.40 -5.24 18.45
C PRO A 29 6.42 -6.36 18.81
N PHE A 30 6.57 -7.53 18.21
CA PHE A 30 5.90 -8.75 18.68
C PHE A 30 6.54 -9.20 20.00
N THR A 31 5.70 -9.59 20.96
CA THR A 31 6.13 -10.13 22.27
C THR A 31 5.67 -11.57 22.50
N GLU A 32 4.80 -12.08 21.64
CA GLU A 32 4.21 -13.42 21.73
C GLU A 32 4.54 -14.20 20.46
N ASP A 33 5.20 -15.35 20.60
CA ASP A 33 5.65 -16.17 19.46
C ASP A 33 4.47 -16.64 18.61
N GLU A 34 3.36 -17.04 19.22
CA GLU A 34 2.17 -17.48 18.48
C GLU A 34 1.63 -16.37 17.56
N LYS A 35 1.54 -15.13 18.05
CA LYS A 35 1.10 -13.98 17.24
C LYS A 35 2.08 -13.66 16.12
N ALA A 36 3.38 -13.76 16.39
CA ALA A 36 4.41 -13.55 15.39
C ALA A 36 4.34 -14.60 14.28
N THR A 37 4.23 -15.88 14.65
CA THR A 37 4.15 -16.99 13.69
C THR A 37 2.88 -16.91 12.85
N GLN A 38 1.73 -16.57 13.45
CA GLN A 38 0.48 -16.34 12.70
C GLN A 38 0.63 -15.16 11.72
N PHE A 39 1.24 -14.06 12.15
CA PHE A 39 1.49 -12.90 11.28
C PHE A 39 2.43 -13.27 10.13
N ALA A 40 3.54 -13.96 10.41
CA ALA A 40 4.51 -14.39 9.41
C ALA A 40 3.85 -15.33 8.37
N ALA A 41 3.09 -16.33 8.84
CA ALA A 41 2.40 -17.28 7.99
C ALA A 41 1.36 -16.63 7.07
N ALA A 42 0.64 -15.59 7.53
CA ALA A 42 -0.31 -14.83 6.72
C ALA A 42 0.35 -14.17 5.48
N PHE A 43 1.64 -13.85 5.57
CA PHE A 43 2.46 -13.32 4.47
C PHE A 43 3.34 -14.37 3.80
N GLY A 44 3.18 -15.66 4.12
CA GLY A 44 3.98 -16.75 3.55
C GLY A 44 5.44 -16.75 4.00
N LEU A 45 5.74 -16.15 5.16
CA LEU A 45 7.06 -16.15 5.77
C LEU A 45 7.20 -17.33 6.73
N ASP A 46 8.32 -18.05 6.62
CA ASP A 46 8.68 -19.16 7.52
C ASP A 46 9.51 -18.61 8.70
N ILE A 47 8.83 -18.06 9.70
CA ILE A 47 9.45 -17.45 10.89
C ILE A 47 8.72 -17.95 12.14
N GLU A 48 9.47 -18.55 13.06
CA GLU A 48 8.92 -19.37 14.14
C GLU A 48 8.73 -18.66 15.49
N ASN A 49 9.24 -17.42 15.63
CA ASN A 49 9.14 -16.68 16.90
C ASN A 49 9.18 -15.16 16.72
N ALA A 50 8.83 -14.44 17.79
CA ALA A 50 8.71 -12.99 17.82
C ALA A 50 10.06 -12.28 17.64
N GLU A 51 11.15 -12.80 18.21
CA GLU A 51 12.48 -12.20 18.11
C GLU A 51 12.96 -12.16 16.66
N LEU A 52 12.87 -13.31 15.97
CA LEU A 52 13.26 -13.44 14.56
C LEU A 52 12.40 -12.55 13.67
N LEU A 53 11.09 -12.48 13.90
CA LEU A 53 10.21 -11.63 13.11
C LEU A 53 10.51 -10.14 13.30
N ASN A 54 10.74 -9.71 14.54
CA ASN A 54 11.13 -8.33 14.85
C ASN A 54 12.44 -7.95 14.15
N HIS A 55 13.43 -8.85 14.15
CA HIS A 55 14.70 -8.64 13.46
C HIS A 55 14.50 -8.58 11.94
N TYR A 56 13.78 -9.56 11.38
CA TYR A 56 13.48 -9.65 9.95
C TYR A 56 12.81 -8.38 9.42
N MET A 57 11.79 -7.88 10.11
CA MET A 57 11.00 -6.72 9.68
C MET A 57 11.81 -5.42 9.65
N LEU A 58 12.90 -5.33 10.40
CA LEU A 58 13.77 -4.15 10.47
C LEU A 58 15.15 -4.36 9.83
N ASP A 59 15.37 -5.48 9.12
CA ASP A 59 16.61 -5.77 8.41
C ASP A 59 16.55 -5.30 6.94
N LYS A 60 17.40 -4.34 6.58
CA LYS A 60 17.50 -3.80 5.21
C LYS A 60 17.89 -4.85 4.15
N LYS A 61 18.44 -5.99 4.55
CA LYS A 61 18.84 -7.06 3.62
C LYS A 61 17.68 -7.99 3.25
N GLN A 62 16.61 -7.99 4.04
CA GLN A 62 15.46 -8.85 3.78
C GLN A 62 14.52 -8.18 2.79
N THR A 63 14.20 -8.88 1.71
CA THR A 63 13.38 -8.36 0.60
C THR A 63 12.03 -7.81 1.07
N PHE A 64 11.39 -8.47 2.02
CA PHE A 64 10.06 -8.10 2.52
C PHE A 64 10.09 -7.29 3.82
N SER A 65 11.26 -6.85 4.30
CA SER A 65 11.32 -5.99 5.49
C SER A 65 10.71 -4.62 5.23
N LEU A 66 10.26 -3.98 6.31
CA LEU A 66 9.69 -2.64 6.27
C LEU A 66 10.67 -1.62 5.69
N LEU A 67 11.95 -1.77 6.02
CA LEU A 67 12.99 -0.87 5.52
C LEU A 67 13.25 -1.07 4.04
N ASN A 68 13.19 -2.31 3.53
CA ASN A 68 13.34 -2.55 2.10
C ASN A 68 12.11 -2.08 1.30
N GLN A 69 10.89 -2.22 1.86
CA GLN A 69 9.68 -1.63 1.26
C GLN A 69 9.81 -0.10 1.07
N PHE A 70 10.47 0.60 2.00
CA PHE A 70 10.76 2.03 1.83
C PHE A 70 11.80 2.36 0.75
N VAL A 71 12.74 1.44 0.48
CA VAL A 71 13.67 1.62 -0.64
C VAL A 71 12.88 1.61 -1.94
N VAL A 72 11.97 0.66 -2.11
CA VAL A 72 11.09 0.60 -3.29
C VAL A 72 10.17 1.83 -3.36
N ALA A 73 9.55 2.23 -2.24
CA ALA A 73 8.73 3.43 -2.19
C ALA A 73 9.50 4.70 -2.59
N LYS A 74 10.78 4.79 -2.22
CA LYS A 74 11.66 5.89 -2.61
C LYS A 74 11.91 5.91 -4.12
N ASP A 75 12.11 4.76 -4.75
CA ASP A 75 12.29 4.67 -6.19
C ASP A 75 11.03 5.13 -6.93
N ASN A 76 9.84 4.72 -6.47
CA ASN A 76 8.56 5.24 -7.00
C ASN A 76 8.47 6.77 -6.87
N ILE A 77 8.88 7.34 -5.73
CA ILE A 77 8.86 8.79 -5.52
C ILE A 77 9.79 9.50 -6.50
N GLN A 78 10.96 8.94 -6.84
CA GLN A 78 11.87 9.54 -7.82
C GLN A 78 11.22 9.70 -9.20
N GLU A 79 10.42 8.72 -9.62
CA GLU A 79 9.66 8.76 -10.87
C GLU A 79 8.53 9.81 -10.87
N LEU A 80 8.20 10.39 -9.72
CA LEU A 80 7.11 11.35 -9.53
C LEU A 80 7.56 12.82 -9.46
N ARG A 81 8.84 13.14 -9.75
CA ARG A 81 9.40 14.49 -9.66
C ARG A 81 8.67 15.56 -10.49
N GLY A 82 8.03 15.17 -11.60
CA GLY A 82 7.24 16.07 -12.46
C GLY A 82 5.73 16.00 -12.22
N VAL A 83 5.29 15.17 -11.29
CA VAL A 83 3.88 14.90 -10.98
C VAL A 83 3.50 15.53 -9.65
N LEU A 84 4.35 15.36 -8.65
CA LEU A 84 4.19 15.97 -7.33
C LEU A 84 4.60 17.43 -7.36
N SER A 85 3.99 18.22 -6.48
CA SER A 85 4.47 19.56 -6.19
C SER A 85 5.94 19.52 -5.74
N SER A 86 6.71 20.55 -6.08
CA SER A 86 8.13 20.60 -5.69
C SER A 86 8.32 20.54 -4.17
N ASN A 87 7.33 21.04 -3.41
CA ASN A 87 7.34 20.96 -1.95
C ASN A 87 7.13 19.53 -1.47
N ALA A 88 6.05 18.86 -1.92
CA ALA A 88 5.77 17.47 -1.53
C ALA A 88 6.91 16.52 -1.91
N TYR A 89 7.45 16.66 -3.12
CA TYR A 89 8.59 15.87 -3.56
C TYR A 89 9.81 16.03 -2.63
N ALA A 90 10.14 17.26 -2.22
CA ALA A 90 11.25 17.53 -1.32
C ALA A 90 10.98 16.97 0.09
N GLU A 91 9.78 17.18 0.63
CA GLU A 91 9.39 16.68 1.96
C GLU A 91 9.40 15.15 2.02
N LEU A 92 8.87 14.46 1.00
CA LEU A 92 8.90 13.00 0.91
C LEU A 92 10.34 12.45 0.91
N ASN A 93 11.21 13.02 0.07
CA ASN A 93 12.61 12.61 0.01
C ASN A 93 13.32 12.84 1.36
N ASN A 94 13.02 13.93 2.06
CA ASN A 94 13.57 14.21 3.37
C ASN A 94 13.07 13.23 4.44
N ALA A 95 11.77 12.91 4.44
CA ALA A 95 11.18 11.95 5.37
C ALA A 95 11.83 10.56 5.23
N LEU A 96 12.00 10.08 3.99
CA LEU A 96 12.57 8.76 3.70
C LEU A 96 14.07 8.66 3.96
N LYS A 97 14.83 9.76 3.80
CA LYS A 97 16.29 9.77 3.98
C LYS A 97 16.73 9.47 5.42
N MET A 98 15.88 9.81 6.39
CA MET A 98 16.23 9.80 7.82
C MET A 98 15.64 8.61 8.58
N ILE A 99 15.14 7.59 7.89
CA ILE A 99 14.49 6.44 8.54
C ILE A 99 15.52 5.67 9.37
N GLN A 100 15.21 5.56 10.66
CA GLN A 100 15.91 4.70 11.60
C GLN A 100 15.24 3.33 11.67
N ALA A 101 16.02 2.28 11.93
CA ALA A 101 15.54 0.91 12.08
C ALA A 101 14.86 0.70 13.44
N GLN A 102 13.78 1.45 13.71
CA GLN A 102 12.97 1.32 14.91
C GLN A 102 11.48 1.56 14.57
N PRO A 103 10.54 0.86 15.24
CA PRO A 103 9.11 0.91 14.89
C PRO A 103 8.53 2.33 14.91
N ASP A 104 8.81 3.13 15.95
CA ASP A 104 8.24 4.47 16.07
C ASP A 104 8.74 5.44 14.98
N ALA A 105 10.00 5.33 14.58
CA ALA A 105 10.54 6.12 13.48
C ALA A 105 9.88 5.72 12.15
N VAL A 106 9.73 4.43 11.90
CA VAL A 106 9.04 3.90 10.72
C VAL A 106 7.59 4.39 10.68
N ARG A 107 6.85 4.26 11.78
CA ARG A 107 5.46 4.71 11.90
C ARG A 107 5.32 6.20 11.64
N LYS A 108 6.21 7.01 12.22
CA LYS A 108 6.24 8.46 12.00
C LYS A 108 6.46 8.79 10.52
N VAL A 109 7.43 8.15 9.87
CA VAL A 109 7.74 8.43 8.47
C VAL A 109 6.61 7.99 7.54
N VAL A 110 5.98 6.83 7.75
CA VAL A 110 4.79 6.43 6.97
C VAL A 110 3.67 7.46 7.13
N GLY A 111 3.40 7.90 8.36
CA GLY A 111 2.37 8.91 8.64
C GLY A 111 2.66 10.23 7.92
N GLN A 112 3.90 10.69 7.97
CA GLN A 112 4.34 11.90 7.24
C GLN A 112 4.17 11.75 5.73
N CYS A 113 4.66 10.64 5.15
CA CYS A 113 4.52 10.40 3.71
C CYS A 113 3.05 10.37 3.27
N THR A 114 2.19 9.73 4.06
CA THR A 114 0.75 9.66 3.81
C THR A 114 0.14 11.07 3.78
N GLN A 115 0.38 11.88 4.81
CA GLN A 115 -0.14 13.24 4.91
C GLN A 115 0.33 14.15 3.76
N ILE A 116 1.59 14.01 3.35
CA ILE A 116 2.14 14.80 2.24
C ILE A 116 1.41 14.47 0.92
N ILE A 117 1.16 13.19 0.66
CA ILE A 117 0.52 12.75 -0.59
C ILE A 117 -0.98 13.09 -0.58
N GLU A 118 -1.66 12.93 0.55
CA GLU A 118 -3.08 13.29 0.72
C GLU A 118 -3.34 14.79 0.49
N ALA A 119 -2.32 15.64 0.66
CA ALA A 119 -2.40 17.08 0.41
C ALA A 119 -2.17 17.49 -1.06
N GLU A 120 -1.81 16.54 -1.94
CA GLU A 120 -1.59 16.80 -3.36
C GLU A 120 -2.89 16.88 -4.17
N HIS A 121 -2.77 17.05 -5.49
CA HIS A 121 -3.91 17.13 -6.40
C HIS A 121 -4.83 15.91 -6.30
N ASP A 122 -6.14 16.11 -6.53
CA ASP A 122 -7.19 15.11 -6.33
C ASP A 122 -6.90 13.76 -7.02
N ASP A 123 -6.43 13.77 -8.27
CA ASP A 123 -6.05 12.54 -8.98
C ASP A 123 -4.88 11.79 -8.33
N VAL A 124 -3.89 12.50 -7.79
CA VAL A 124 -2.76 11.88 -7.06
C VAL A 124 -3.28 11.22 -5.80
N CYS A 125 -4.12 11.93 -5.05
CA CYS A 125 -4.77 11.41 -3.86
C CYS A 125 -5.65 10.18 -4.18
N LEU A 126 -6.43 10.23 -5.27
CA LEU A 126 -7.29 9.13 -5.72
C LEU A 126 -6.50 7.83 -5.99
N PHE A 127 -5.43 7.90 -6.78
CA PHE A 127 -4.64 6.69 -7.09
C PHE A 127 -3.85 6.20 -5.87
N PHE A 128 -3.44 7.11 -4.98
CA PHE A 128 -2.77 6.76 -3.74
C PHE A 128 -3.72 6.01 -2.79
N ASP A 129 -4.92 6.56 -2.58
CA ASP A 129 -5.99 5.96 -1.78
C ASP A 129 -6.41 4.61 -2.34
N LEU A 130 -6.53 4.49 -3.66
CA LEU A 130 -6.80 3.21 -4.32
C LEU A 130 -5.74 2.17 -3.96
N GLY A 131 -4.47 2.54 -4.06
CA GLY A 131 -3.35 1.67 -3.66
C GLY A 131 -3.44 1.25 -2.20
N GLN A 132 -3.68 2.21 -1.29
CA GLN A 132 -3.83 1.89 0.14
C GLN A 132 -4.98 0.92 0.38
N LYS A 133 -6.15 1.16 -0.22
CA LYS A 133 -7.34 0.34 0.02
C LYS A 133 -7.25 -1.04 -0.61
N VAL A 134 -6.60 -1.18 -1.77
CA VAL A 134 -6.31 -2.48 -2.37
C VAL A 134 -5.34 -3.27 -1.49
N GLU A 135 -4.27 -2.66 -0.98
CA GLU A 135 -3.36 -3.35 -0.07
C GLU A 135 -4.03 -3.71 1.26
N GLN A 136 -4.86 -2.81 1.81
CA GLN A 136 -5.64 -3.11 2.99
C GLN A 136 -6.54 -4.33 2.74
N PHE A 137 -7.14 -4.44 1.55
CA PHE A 137 -7.99 -5.59 1.20
C PHE A 137 -7.22 -6.90 1.18
N ASP A 138 -6.02 -6.91 0.58
CA ASP A 138 -5.11 -8.06 0.59
C ASP A 138 -4.83 -8.51 2.03
N ILE A 139 -4.51 -7.56 2.90
CA ILE A 139 -4.19 -7.81 4.31
C ILE A 139 -5.42 -8.39 5.03
N GLU A 140 -6.57 -7.72 4.95
CA GLU A 140 -7.78 -8.19 5.64
C GLU A 140 -8.20 -9.59 5.15
N LEU A 141 -8.04 -9.90 3.85
CA LEU A 141 -8.23 -11.25 3.31
C LEU A 141 -7.29 -12.28 3.94
N ARG A 142 -6.00 -11.97 4.09
CA ARG A 142 -5.00 -12.89 4.70
C ARG A 142 -5.34 -13.21 6.15
N PHE A 143 -5.86 -12.23 6.88
CA PHE A 143 -6.22 -12.36 8.29
C PHE A 143 -7.68 -12.77 8.51
N GLY A 144 -8.44 -13.06 7.44
CA GLY A 144 -9.84 -13.50 7.51
C GLY A 144 -10.75 -12.48 8.20
N GLN A 145 -10.46 -11.19 8.04
CA GLN A 145 -11.19 -10.09 8.69
C GLN A 145 -12.46 -9.71 7.90
N GLU A 146 -13.33 -8.94 8.56
CA GLU A 146 -14.55 -8.40 7.97
C GLU A 146 -14.21 -7.29 6.95
N LEU A 147 -14.86 -7.31 5.78
CA LEU A 147 -14.52 -6.47 4.63
C LEU A 147 -15.57 -5.41 4.28
N THR A 148 -16.75 -5.37 4.92
CA THR A 148 -17.90 -4.56 4.53
C THR A 148 -17.58 -3.07 4.50
N SER A 149 -16.87 -2.56 5.52
CA SER A 149 -16.47 -1.14 5.55
C SER A 149 -15.50 -0.83 4.41
N LEU A 150 -14.49 -1.67 4.23
CA LEU A 150 -13.46 -1.49 3.20
C LEU A 150 -14.04 -1.58 1.79
N ILE A 151 -14.98 -2.51 1.57
CA ILE A 151 -15.73 -2.62 0.32
C ILE A 151 -16.49 -1.33 0.03
N SER A 152 -17.15 -0.76 1.04
CA SER A 152 -17.91 0.49 0.88
C SER A 152 -17.01 1.67 0.51
N GLU A 153 -15.82 1.75 1.10
CA GLU A 153 -14.82 2.77 0.80
C GLU A 153 -14.23 2.60 -0.62
N LEU A 154 -13.88 1.38 -1.02
CA LEU A 154 -13.41 1.07 -2.37
C LEU A 154 -14.47 1.36 -3.44
N ASP A 155 -15.76 1.13 -3.15
CA ASP A 155 -16.85 1.43 -4.07
C ASP A 155 -16.88 2.91 -4.46
N VAL A 156 -16.56 3.80 -3.51
CA VAL A 156 -16.44 5.24 -3.79
C VAL A 156 -15.26 5.53 -4.72
N LEU A 157 -14.11 4.90 -4.49
CA LEU A 157 -12.92 5.09 -5.31
C LEU A 157 -13.11 4.55 -6.74
N VAL A 158 -13.68 3.35 -6.89
CA VAL A 158 -13.96 2.75 -8.22
C VAL A 158 -14.92 3.63 -9.04
N ARG A 159 -15.94 4.22 -8.40
CA ARG A 159 -16.82 5.18 -9.09
C ARG A 159 -16.07 6.43 -9.55
N ARG A 160 -15.13 6.94 -8.74
CA ARG A 160 -14.29 8.09 -9.12
C ARG A 160 -13.38 7.75 -10.30
N LEU A 161 -12.81 6.55 -10.35
CA LEU A 161 -12.05 6.06 -11.51
C LEU A 161 -12.89 6.06 -12.79
N GLY A 162 -14.19 5.75 -12.69
CA GLY A 162 -15.12 5.83 -13.83
C GLY A 162 -15.18 7.19 -14.51
N ASN A 163 -14.93 8.29 -13.77
CA ASN A 163 -14.85 9.65 -14.32
C ASN A 163 -13.55 9.91 -15.10
N LEU A 164 -12.53 9.06 -14.92
CA LEU A 164 -11.26 9.07 -15.66
C LEU A 164 -11.26 8.06 -16.82
N ASP A 165 -12.44 7.62 -17.26
CA ASP A 165 -12.64 6.60 -18.30
C ASP A 165 -12.15 5.18 -17.96
N TRP A 166 -11.90 4.88 -16.67
CA TRP A 166 -11.56 3.54 -16.18
C TRP A 166 -12.77 2.61 -16.00
N LYS A 167 -13.72 2.66 -16.94
CA LYS A 167 -15.03 2.00 -16.83
C LYS A 167 -14.96 0.47 -16.80
N LYS A 168 -13.90 -0.13 -17.36
CA LYS A 168 -13.70 -1.58 -17.39
C LYS A 168 -13.44 -2.20 -16.00
N VAL A 169 -13.02 -1.38 -15.03
CA VAL A 169 -12.78 -1.82 -13.64
C VAL A 169 -14.08 -2.21 -12.95
N ASP A 170 -15.20 -1.55 -13.28
CA ASP A 170 -16.47 -1.73 -12.56
C ASP A 170 -16.99 -3.17 -12.61
N GLN A 171 -16.90 -3.83 -13.76
CA GLN A 171 -17.39 -5.21 -13.89
C GLN A 171 -16.70 -6.17 -12.90
N HIS A 172 -15.36 -6.09 -12.80
CA HIS A 172 -14.61 -6.94 -11.88
C HIS A 172 -14.75 -6.50 -10.42
N TRP A 173 -14.94 -5.20 -10.19
CA TRP A 173 -15.30 -4.68 -8.88
C TRP A 173 -16.64 -5.23 -8.36
N GLN A 174 -17.68 -5.27 -9.21
CA GLN A 174 -18.99 -5.81 -8.81
C GLN A 174 -18.90 -7.29 -8.39
N VAL A 175 -18.06 -8.09 -9.07
CA VAL A 175 -17.83 -9.49 -8.70
C VAL A 175 -17.16 -9.58 -7.33
N LEU A 176 -16.07 -8.83 -7.12
CA LEU A 176 -15.33 -8.82 -5.85
C LEU A 176 -16.23 -8.37 -4.68
N ARG A 177 -17.03 -7.33 -4.89
CA ARG A 177 -17.96 -6.81 -3.88
C ARG A 177 -19.02 -7.83 -3.45
N GLN A 178 -19.50 -8.67 -4.37
CA GLN A 178 -20.49 -9.70 -4.07
C GLN A 178 -19.85 -10.94 -3.44
N GLN A 179 -18.62 -11.27 -3.85
CA GLN A 179 -17.90 -12.46 -3.43
C GLN A 179 -16.43 -12.07 -3.13
N PRO A 180 -16.12 -11.65 -1.89
CA PRO A 180 -14.79 -11.21 -1.51
C PRO A 180 -13.85 -12.41 -1.28
N THR A 181 -13.53 -13.11 -2.36
CA THR A 181 -12.63 -14.26 -2.38
C THR A 181 -11.28 -13.87 -2.97
N TRP A 182 -10.27 -14.72 -2.73
CA TRP A 182 -8.95 -14.57 -3.33
C TRP A 182 -9.00 -14.48 -4.86
N ASP A 183 -9.76 -15.37 -5.52
CA ASP A 183 -9.85 -15.38 -6.98
C ASP A 183 -10.48 -14.10 -7.54
N ALA A 184 -11.54 -13.60 -6.89
CA ALA A 184 -12.18 -12.37 -7.29
C ALA A 184 -11.25 -11.15 -7.07
N TYR A 185 -10.50 -11.15 -5.97
CA TYR A 185 -9.53 -10.10 -5.66
C TYR A 185 -8.38 -10.07 -6.66
N TYR A 186 -7.80 -11.23 -6.99
CA TYR A 186 -6.76 -11.32 -8.02
C TYR A 186 -7.27 -10.87 -9.40
N THR A 187 -8.49 -11.27 -9.78
CA THR A 187 -9.08 -10.83 -11.06
C THR A 187 -9.27 -9.31 -11.10
N PHE A 188 -9.77 -8.72 -10.01
CA PHE A 188 -9.94 -7.26 -9.89
C PHE A 188 -8.60 -6.52 -9.97
N THR A 189 -7.58 -6.96 -9.23
CA THR A 189 -6.26 -6.33 -9.26
C THR A 189 -5.59 -6.48 -10.62
N GLN A 190 -5.70 -7.62 -11.30
CA GLN A 190 -5.21 -7.78 -12.68
C GLN A 190 -5.88 -6.80 -13.66
N GLN A 191 -7.17 -6.54 -13.50
CA GLN A 191 -7.83 -5.53 -14.31
C GLN A 191 -7.27 -4.13 -14.03
N LEU A 192 -7.00 -3.78 -12.77
CA LEU A 192 -6.35 -2.51 -12.43
C LEU A 192 -4.97 -2.40 -13.10
N GLU A 193 -4.15 -3.45 -13.01
CA GLU A 193 -2.83 -3.48 -13.67
C GLU A 193 -2.95 -3.25 -15.19
N TYR A 194 -3.88 -3.95 -15.86
CA TYR A 194 -4.15 -3.74 -17.28
C TYR A 194 -4.53 -2.29 -17.59
N MET A 195 -5.35 -1.66 -16.76
CA MET A 195 -5.77 -0.27 -16.97
C MET A 195 -4.60 0.73 -16.88
N PHE A 196 -3.53 0.42 -16.15
CA PHE A 196 -2.32 1.24 -16.14
C PHE A 196 -1.44 1.08 -17.39
N GLU A 197 -1.61 0.01 -18.16
CA GLU A 197 -0.82 -0.28 -19.37
C GLU A 197 -1.43 0.24 -20.68
N VAL A 198 -2.75 0.49 -20.70
CA VAL A 198 -3.50 0.93 -21.89
C VAL A 198 -3.38 2.43 -22.16
#